data_AF-A0AAD4HH96-F1
#
_entry.id   AF-A0AAD4HH96-F1
#
_cell.length_a   1.000
_cell.length_b   1.000
_cell.length_c   1.000
_cell.angle_alpha   90.00
_cell.angle_beta   90.00
_cell.angle_gamma   90.00
#
_symmetry.space_group_name_H-M   'P 1'
#
loop_
_entity.id
_entity.type
_entity.pdbx_description
1 polymer ?
#
loop_
_entity_poly.entity_id
_entity_poly.type
_entity_poly.pdbx_seq_one_letter_code
_entity_poly.pdbx_strand_id
1 'polypeptide(L)'
;MSVAPNQCRLLSELCTYTLGHRQLPFNPVYADYIVYEQLRHEFMNCPQARAAFLHGGLIWWLALHSLGFNHLPSVLDGISTEAVPFGELLIGNGGQTYYDNGLSEEEVDFMCGTYCIDLQIVSWWPRPNAWNASGLNVGFWSARCEDWFQGRLSNLQEGVSRMRHSLIKDANGPMTSTQWKRSLKFQPATNKIMRNISAASYDFMTRASSKSSLTPFLIHTYEFGVVWTQT
;
A
#
# COMPACT_ATOMS: atom_id res chain seq x y z
N MET A 1 -14.00 -21.44 -29.29
CA MET A 1 -13.27 -22.00 -28.14
C MET A 1 -13.54 -21.07 -26.98
N SER A 2 -14.29 -21.58 -26.01
CA SER A 2 -14.82 -20.83 -24.87
C SER A 2 -13.68 -20.39 -23.96
N VAL A 3 -13.46 -19.07 -23.83
CA VAL A 3 -12.64 -18.50 -22.76
C VAL A 3 -13.33 -18.88 -21.45
N ALA A 4 -12.60 -19.55 -20.56
CA ALA A 4 -13.14 -19.99 -19.28
C ALA A 4 -13.61 -18.77 -18.47
N PRO A 5 -14.86 -18.75 -17.98
CA PRO A 5 -15.27 -17.75 -17.01
C PRO A 5 -14.76 -18.18 -15.62
N ASN A 6 -14.32 -17.22 -14.79
CA ASN A 6 -14.15 -17.33 -13.33
C ASN A 6 -12.79 -17.78 -12.76
N GLN A 7 -11.73 -17.00 -12.93
CA GLN A 7 -10.68 -16.93 -11.90
C GLN A 7 -10.72 -15.63 -11.08
N CYS A 8 -11.25 -14.53 -11.61
CA CYS A 8 -11.59 -13.32 -10.83
C CYS A 8 -12.98 -13.40 -10.18
N ARG A 9 -13.24 -14.49 -9.45
CA ARG A 9 -14.37 -14.60 -8.49
C ARG A 9 -13.89 -14.68 -7.02
N LEU A 10 -12.58 -14.71 -6.76
CA LEU A 10 -11.99 -15.33 -5.55
C LEU A 10 -11.67 -14.38 -4.38
N LEU A 11 -11.61 -13.06 -4.62
CA LEU A 11 -11.55 -12.05 -3.55
C LEU A 11 -12.92 -11.77 -2.92
N SER A 12 -13.96 -12.54 -3.25
CA SER A 12 -15.30 -12.38 -2.65
C SER A 12 -15.32 -12.62 -1.13
N GLU A 13 -14.23 -13.17 -0.60
CA GLU A 13 -13.87 -13.32 0.81
C GLU A 13 -12.63 -12.49 1.23
N LEU A 14 -12.27 -11.39 0.54
CA LEU A 14 -11.47 -10.33 1.21
C LEU A 14 -12.11 -9.95 2.54
N CYS A 15 -13.42 -10.12 2.56
CA CYS A 15 -14.25 -10.23 3.71
C CYS A 15 -14.04 -11.58 4.43
N THR A 16 -13.66 -11.56 5.68
CA THR A 16 -14.19 -10.51 6.54
C THR A 16 -13.08 -9.66 7.14
N TYR A 17 -12.26 -9.15 6.22
CA TYR A 17 -11.71 -7.79 6.17
C TYR A 17 -10.34 -7.58 6.81
N THR A 18 -9.64 -8.69 6.99
CA THR A 18 -8.32 -8.92 7.61
C THR A 18 -7.93 -10.36 7.25
N LEU A 19 -6.86 -10.95 7.81
CA LEU A 19 -6.60 -12.41 7.82
C LEU A 19 -7.66 -13.23 8.62
N GLY A 20 -8.87 -12.68 8.76
CA GLY A 20 -10.04 -13.20 9.45
C GLY A 20 -10.18 -12.75 10.90
N HIS A 21 -11.41 -12.84 11.43
CA HIS A 21 -11.67 -12.81 12.87
C HIS A 21 -11.19 -14.12 13.51
N ARG A 22 -10.44 -14.00 14.60
CA ARG A 22 -9.88 -15.12 15.36
C ARG A 22 -10.34 -14.98 16.81
N GLN A 23 -10.59 -16.10 17.46
CA GLN A 23 -10.97 -16.12 18.87
C GLN A 23 -9.77 -16.55 19.72
N LEU A 24 -9.71 -16.08 20.96
CA LEU A 24 -8.76 -16.63 21.92
C LEU A 24 -8.92 -18.16 22.06
N PRO A 25 -7.83 -18.91 22.25
CA PRO A 25 -6.45 -18.46 22.54
C PRO A 25 -5.56 -18.31 21.28
N PHE A 26 -6.12 -18.01 20.10
CA PHE A 26 -5.33 -17.84 18.88
C PHE A 26 -4.21 -16.80 19.04
N ASN A 27 -3.01 -17.16 18.62
CA ASN A 27 -1.85 -16.28 18.61
C ASN A 27 -1.05 -16.53 17.32
N PRO A 28 -0.95 -15.57 16.40
CA PRO A 28 -0.27 -15.77 15.12
C PRO A 28 1.20 -16.14 15.35
N VAL A 29 1.65 -17.18 14.67
CA VAL A 29 3.04 -17.63 14.63
C VAL A 29 3.61 -17.45 13.22
N TYR A 30 4.87 -17.82 13.03
CA TYR A 30 5.50 -17.70 11.71
C TYR A 30 4.83 -18.51 10.61
N ALA A 31 4.28 -19.67 10.93
CA ALA A 31 3.50 -20.43 9.95
C ALA A 31 2.34 -19.58 9.40
N ASP A 32 1.67 -18.79 10.26
CA ASP A 32 0.64 -17.85 9.83
C ASP A 32 1.20 -16.68 9.01
N TYR A 33 2.44 -16.24 9.29
CA TYR A 33 3.14 -15.24 8.48
C TYR A 33 3.43 -15.77 7.06
N ILE A 34 3.94 -16.98 6.92
CA ILE A 34 4.20 -17.61 5.61
C ILE A 34 2.91 -17.75 4.81
N VAL A 35 1.82 -18.18 5.45
CA VAL A 35 0.51 -18.25 4.81
C VAL A 35 0.06 -16.85 4.36
N TYR A 36 0.21 -15.84 5.21
CA TYR A 36 -0.06 -14.46 4.84
C TYR A 36 0.77 -13.99 3.64
N GLU A 37 2.06 -14.30 3.56
CA GLU A 37 2.90 -13.90 2.43
C GLU A 37 2.46 -14.55 1.13
N GLN A 38 2.08 -15.82 1.16
CA GLN A 38 1.51 -16.53 0.02
C GLN A 38 0.20 -15.88 -0.44
N LEU A 39 -0.72 -15.62 0.49
CA LEU A 39 -1.99 -14.96 0.19
C LEU A 39 -1.77 -13.54 -0.36
N ARG A 40 -0.81 -12.79 0.19
CA ARG A 40 -0.44 -11.46 -0.32
C ARG A 40 0.08 -11.54 -1.75
N HIS A 41 0.94 -12.51 -2.05
CA HIS A 41 1.44 -12.73 -3.41
C HIS A 41 0.31 -13.08 -4.38
N GLU A 42 -0.64 -13.94 -3.97
CA GLU A 42 -1.83 -14.27 -4.77
C GLU A 42 -2.73 -13.06 -5.01
N PHE A 43 -3.01 -12.26 -3.97
CA PHE A 43 -3.77 -11.01 -4.10
C PHE A 43 -3.11 -10.04 -5.08
N MET A 44 -1.79 -9.93 -5.06
CA MET A 44 -1.07 -9.04 -5.97
C MET A 44 -1.20 -9.42 -7.45
N ASN A 45 -1.63 -10.64 -7.78
CA ASN A 45 -1.97 -11.03 -9.15
C ASN A 45 -3.38 -10.56 -9.58
N CYS A 46 -4.18 -10.01 -8.68
CA CYS A 46 -5.50 -9.46 -8.99
C CYS A 46 -5.39 -8.05 -9.59
N PRO A 47 -6.24 -7.68 -10.57
CA PRO A 47 -6.17 -6.37 -11.23
C PRO A 47 -6.24 -5.17 -10.27
N GLN A 48 -7.08 -5.23 -9.23
CA GLN A 48 -7.22 -4.14 -8.26
C GLN A 48 -5.97 -3.94 -7.37
N ALA A 49 -5.19 -4.99 -7.14
CA ALA A 49 -4.03 -4.94 -6.25
C ALA A 49 -2.91 -4.06 -6.83
N ARG A 50 -3.01 -3.68 -8.12
CA ARG A 50 -2.16 -2.64 -8.73
C ARG A 50 -2.24 -1.31 -7.99
N ALA A 51 -3.38 -0.98 -7.37
CA ALA A 51 -3.52 0.22 -6.55
C ALA A 51 -2.53 0.25 -5.37
N ALA A 52 -2.05 -0.92 -4.90
CA ALA A 52 -1.02 -1.00 -3.88
C ALA A 52 0.29 -0.32 -4.30
N PHE A 53 0.68 -0.37 -5.58
CA PHE A 53 1.86 0.33 -6.09
C PHE A 53 1.69 1.86 -6.09
N LEU A 54 0.46 2.35 -6.21
CA LEU A 54 0.14 3.79 -6.20
C LEU A 54 -0.02 4.36 -4.79
N HIS A 55 -0.22 3.51 -3.79
CA HIS A 55 -0.53 3.88 -2.41
C HIS A 55 0.63 4.57 -1.65
N GLY A 56 1.87 4.41 -2.15
CA GLY A 56 3.09 4.92 -1.53
C GLY A 56 3.40 4.32 -0.15
N GLY A 57 4.39 4.89 0.54
CA GLY A 57 4.67 4.58 1.95
C GLY A 57 5.20 3.16 2.20
N LEU A 58 4.47 2.34 2.95
CA LEU A 58 4.85 0.94 3.19
C LEU A 58 4.12 -0.04 2.27
N ILE A 59 2.88 0.28 1.87
CA ILE A 59 2.05 -0.61 1.06
C ILE A 59 2.68 -0.87 -0.30
N TRP A 60 3.16 0.18 -0.97
CA TRP A 60 3.86 0.03 -2.26
C TRP A 60 5.10 -0.86 -2.14
N TRP A 61 5.75 -0.86 -0.97
CA TRP A 61 6.94 -1.66 -0.71
C TRP A 61 6.61 -3.11 -0.42
N LEU A 62 5.49 -3.38 0.25
CA LEU A 62 4.95 -4.74 0.37
C LEU A 62 4.51 -5.30 -0.99
N ALA A 63 3.91 -4.45 -1.84
CA ALA A 63 3.57 -4.81 -3.21
C ALA A 63 4.83 -5.16 -4.02
N LEU A 64 5.85 -4.30 -3.96
CA LEU A 64 7.12 -4.56 -4.61
C LEU A 64 7.82 -5.81 -4.07
N HIS A 65 7.81 -6.03 -2.75
CA HIS A 65 8.40 -7.23 -2.17
C HIS A 65 7.69 -8.50 -2.66
N SER A 66 6.39 -8.42 -2.99
CA SER A 66 5.60 -9.57 -3.44
C SER A 66 5.79 -9.90 -4.91
N LEU A 67 5.89 -8.91 -5.80
CA LEU A 67 5.96 -9.12 -7.26
C LEU A 67 7.33 -8.77 -7.88
N GLY A 68 8.14 -7.97 -7.20
CA GLY A 68 9.38 -7.42 -7.74
C GLY A 68 9.17 -6.30 -8.74
N PHE A 69 10.28 -5.72 -9.20
CA PHE A 69 10.29 -4.54 -10.09
C PHE A 69 9.78 -4.84 -11.52
N ASN A 70 9.76 -6.10 -11.93
CA ASN A 70 9.37 -6.48 -13.30
C ASN A 70 7.91 -6.19 -13.61
N HIS A 71 7.06 -6.07 -12.59
CA HIS A 71 5.63 -5.79 -12.73
C HIS A 71 5.30 -4.28 -12.73
N LEU A 72 6.29 -3.42 -12.47
CA LEU A 72 6.09 -1.96 -12.40
C LEU A 72 5.57 -1.33 -13.71
N PRO A 73 5.99 -1.78 -14.91
CA PRO A 73 5.45 -1.22 -16.16
C PRO A 73 3.93 -1.35 -16.27
N SER A 74 3.34 -2.42 -15.73
CA SER A 74 1.88 -2.64 -15.77
C SER A 74 1.06 -1.66 -14.93
N VAL A 75 1.71 -0.91 -14.03
CA VAL A 75 1.10 0.19 -13.27
C VAL A 75 0.92 1.44 -14.14
N LEU A 76 1.79 1.61 -15.15
CA LEU A 76 1.74 2.75 -16.07
C LEU A 76 0.64 2.60 -17.12
N ASP A 77 0.10 1.40 -17.31
CA ASP A 77 -0.99 1.10 -18.25
C ASP A 77 -2.37 1.63 -17.79
N GLY A 78 -2.44 2.28 -16.62
CA GLY A 78 -3.67 2.82 -16.05
C GLY A 78 -4.57 1.77 -15.40
N ILE A 79 -5.78 2.18 -15.01
CA ILE A 79 -6.78 1.28 -14.43
C ILE A 79 -7.22 0.23 -15.47
N SER A 80 -7.09 -1.04 -15.10
CA SER A 80 -7.61 -2.13 -15.92
C SER A 80 -9.13 -2.08 -15.95
N THR A 81 -9.79 -2.44 -17.05
CA THR A 81 -11.26 -2.45 -17.12
C THR A 81 -11.88 -3.35 -16.06
N GLU A 82 -11.19 -4.43 -15.66
CA GLU A 82 -11.59 -5.34 -14.59
C GLU A 82 -11.44 -4.75 -13.19
N ALA A 83 -10.63 -3.71 -13.02
CA ALA A 83 -10.40 -3.01 -11.75
C ALA A 83 -11.40 -1.87 -11.52
N VAL A 84 -12.09 -1.39 -12.57
CA VAL A 84 -13.09 -0.30 -12.49
C VAL A 84 -14.18 -0.54 -11.42
N PRO A 85 -14.75 -1.76 -11.24
CA PRO A 85 -15.74 -2.00 -10.18
C PRO A 85 -15.21 -1.82 -8.75
N PHE A 86 -13.89 -1.78 -8.56
CA PHE A 86 -13.23 -1.65 -7.26
C PHE A 86 -12.63 -0.26 -7.04
N GLY A 87 -12.59 0.59 -8.06
CA GLY A 87 -12.04 1.93 -7.98
C GLY A 87 -12.93 2.91 -7.20
N GLU A 88 -12.33 4.00 -6.72
CA GLU A 88 -13.06 5.08 -6.05
C GLU A 88 -13.73 5.99 -7.09
N LEU A 89 -15.03 6.19 -6.95
CA LEU A 89 -15.82 7.04 -7.84
C LEU A 89 -15.54 8.52 -7.59
N LEU A 90 -14.93 9.20 -8.55
CA LEU A 90 -14.71 10.64 -8.53
C LEU A 90 -15.70 11.33 -9.47
N ILE A 91 -16.55 12.21 -8.94
CA ILE A 91 -17.50 12.99 -9.75
C ILE A 91 -16.80 14.26 -10.23
N GLY A 92 -16.63 14.36 -11.55
CA GLY A 92 -16.10 15.54 -12.21
C GLY A 92 -17.13 16.65 -12.36
N ASN A 93 -16.65 17.89 -12.47
CA ASN A 93 -17.52 19.03 -12.75
C ASN A 93 -18.07 18.90 -14.18
N GLY A 94 -19.40 18.88 -14.35
CA GLY A 94 -20.07 18.67 -15.65
C GLY A 94 -20.64 17.26 -15.89
N GLY A 95 -20.77 16.43 -14.85
CA GLY A 95 -21.45 15.13 -14.93
C GLY A 95 -20.59 13.99 -15.49
N GLN A 96 -19.28 14.22 -15.70
CA GLN A 96 -18.34 13.15 -16.01
C GLN A 96 -17.97 12.38 -14.74
N THR A 97 -17.77 11.09 -14.87
CA THR A 97 -17.41 10.21 -13.76
C THR A 97 -16.04 9.60 -14.02
N TYR A 98 -15.12 9.81 -13.10
CA TYR A 98 -13.77 9.26 -13.11
C TYR A 98 -13.69 8.15 -12.05
N TYR A 99 -12.83 7.17 -12.28
CA TYR A 99 -12.53 6.11 -11.31
C TYR A 99 -11.05 6.19 -10.99
N ASP A 100 -10.73 6.35 -9.70
CA ASP A 100 -9.35 6.26 -9.22
C ASP A 100 -9.03 4.83 -8.78
N ASN A 101 -7.78 4.41 -8.98
CA ASN A 101 -7.28 3.14 -8.46
C ASN A 101 -7.04 3.28 -6.95
N GLY A 102 -8.01 2.85 -6.14
CA GLY A 102 -7.90 2.81 -4.69
C GLY A 102 -7.79 1.39 -4.16
N LEU A 103 -7.14 1.21 -3.00
CA LEU A 103 -7.36 0.05 -2.16
C LEU A 103 -8.46 0.38 -1.13
N SER A 104 -9.35 -0.56 -0.86
CA SER A 104 -10.29 -0.43 0.26
C SER A 104 -9.56 -0.50 1.61
N GLU A 105 -10.18 -0.04 2.71
CA GLU A 105 -9.55 -0.16 4.04
C GLU A 105 -9.23 -1.61 4.40
N GLU A 106 -10.02 -2.53 3.88
CA GLU A 106 -9.89 -3.95 4.17
C GLU A 106 -8.80 -4.61 3.33
N GLU A 107 -8.61 -4.15 2.09
CA GLU A 107 -7.45 -4.51 1.27
C GLU A 107 -6.15 -3.94 1.87
N VAL A 108 -6.19 -2.72 2.41
CA VAL A 108 -5.07 -2.16 3.19
C VAL A 108 -4.75 -3.04 4.40
N ASP A 109 -5.77 -3.51 5.11
CA ASP A 109 -5.61 -4.35 6.29
C ASP A 109 -5.05 -5.72 5.96
N PHE A 110 -5.53 -6.30 4.88
CA PHE A 110 -5.00 -7.51 4.31
C PHE A 110 -3.54 -7.32 3.89
N MET A 111 -3.21 -6.25 3.17
CA MET A 111 -1.83 -5.92 2.77
C MET A 111 -0.91 -5.80 3.98
N CYS A 112 -1.38 -5.23 5.09
CA CYS A 112 -0.61 -5.13 6.34
C CYS A 112 -0.56 -6.42 7.17
N GLY A 113 -1.24 -7.50 6.76
CA GLY A 113 -1.29 -8.76 7.49
C GLY A 113 -1.98 -8.61 8.84
N THR A 114 -3.13 -7.93 8.85
CA THR A 114 -3.90 -7.62 10.06
C THR A 114 -4.75 -8.81 10.48
N TYR A 115 -4.90 -9.03 11.79
CA TYR A 115 -5.88 -9.94 12.40
C TYR A 115 -6.77 -9.16 13.36
N CYS A 116 -8.04 -9.54 13.43
CA CYS A 116 -8.93 -9.17 14.52
C CYS A 116 -9.04 -10.37 15.48
N ILE A 117 -8.41 -10.29 16.65
CA ILE A 117 -8.44 -11.33 17.68
C ILE A 117 -9.37 -10.85 18.81
N ASP A 118 -10.60 -11.36 18.83
CA ASP A 118 -11.71 -10.82 19.65
C ASP A 118 -11.87 -9.30 19.47
N LEU A 119 -11.43 -8.49 20.43
CA LEU A 119 -11.49 -7.01 20.38
C LEU A 119 -10.14 -6.35 20.05
N GLN A 120 -9.11 -7.15 19.79
CA GLN A 120 -7.74 -6.67 19.59
C GLN A 120 -7.33 -6.76 18.13
N ILE A 121 -6.91 -5.63 17.57
CA ILE A 121 -6.33 -5.56 16.21
C ILE A 121 -4.82 -5.65 16.31
N VAL A 122 -4.23 -6.63 15.65
CA VAL A 122 -2.77 -6.82 15.52
C VAL A 122 -2.39 -6.98 14.06
N SER A 123 -1.19 -6.56 13.67
CA SER A 123 -0.75 -6.68 12.28
C SER A 123 0.74 -7.00 12.14
N TRP A 124 1.10 -7.75 11.10
CA TRP A 124 2.49 -8.07 10.77
C TRP A 124 3.29 -6.85 10.31
N TRP A 125 2.63 -5.90 9.64
CA TRP A 125 3.20 -4.63 9.19
C TRP A 125 2.39 -3.45 9.73
N PRO A 126 2.99 -2.28 9.96
CA PRO A 126 2.24 -1.14 10.47
C PRO A 126 1.23 -0.68 9.41
N ARG A 127 -0.01 -0.46 9.85
CA ARG A 127 -1.05 0.17 9.02
C ARG A 127 -0.62 1.59 8.62
N PRO A 128 -1.13 2.14 7.50
CA PRO A 128 -0.75 3.47 7.02
C PRO A 128 -0.87 4.57 8.08
N ASN A 129 -1.88 4.51 8.96
CA ASN A 129 -2.05 5.48 10.04
C ASN A 129 -0.85 5.50 11.03
N ALA A 130 -0.22 4.36 11.30
CA ALA A 130 0.94 4.24 12.16
C ALA A 130 2.22 4.62 11.41
N TRP A 131 2.35 4.22 10.13
CA TRP A 131 3.48 4.58 9.27
C TRP A 131 3.53 6.08 8.99
N ASN A 132 2.42 6.68 8.60
CA ASN A 132 2.34 8.09 8.20
C ASN A 132 2.59 9.05 9.36
N ALA A 133 2.30 8.63 10.58
CA ALA A 133 2.60 9.38 11.80
C ALA A 133 4.00 9.11 12.37
N SER A 134 4.77 8.20 11.75
CA SER A 134 6.12 7.87 12.16
C SER A 134 7.14 8.88 11.65
N GLY A 135 8.32 8.90 12.27
CA GLY A 135 9.44 9.68 11.74
C GLY A 135 10.14 9.05 10.53
N LEU A 136 9.67 7.89 10.03
CA LEU A 136 10.13 7.31 8.75
C LEU A 136 9.36 7.89 7.56
N ASN A 137 8.19 8.49 7.79
CA ASN A 137 7.42 9.13 6.73
C ASN A 137 8.01 10.51 6.39
N VAL A 138 9.01 10.52 5.50
CA VAL A 138 9.66 11.74 4.99
C VAL A 138 9.16 12.14 3.59
N GLY A 139 8.08 11.52 3.11
CA GLY A 139 7.50 11.79 1.78
C GLY A 139 8.09 10.94 0.64
N PHE A 140 9.16 10.19 0.90
CA PHE A 140 9.73 9.20 -0.03
C PHE A 140 10.33 8.04 0.75
N TRP A 141 10.68 6.95 0.05
CA TRP A 141 11.35 5.81 0.66
C TRP A 141 12.85 6.08 0.83
N SER A 142 13.23 6.48 2.04
CA SER A 142 14.63 6.78 2.39
C SER A 142 15.42 5.52 2.73
N ALA A 143 16.75 5.59 2.73
CA ALA A 143 17.62 4.51 3.20
C ALA A 143 17.24 4.02 4.62
N ARG A 144 16.81 4.94 5.51
CA ARG A 144 16.34 4.58 6.85
C ARG A 144 15.04 3.77 6.83
N CYS A 145 14.17 4.01 5.85
CA CYS A 145 12.96 3.19 5.64
C CYS A 145 13.35 1.77 5.24
N GLU A 146 14.32 1.65 4.32
CA GLU A 146 14.86 0.36 3.88
C GLU A 146 15.50 -0.42 5.02
N ASP A 147 16.42 0.21 5.77
CA ASP A 147 17.09 -0.41 6.92
C ASP A 147 16.07 -0.93 7.95
N TRP A 148 15.04 -0.14 8.23
CA TRP A 148 13.97 -0.54 9.13
C TRP A 148 13.16 -1.72 8.57
N PHE A 149 12.82 -1.69 7.29
CA PHE A 149 12.03 -2.73 6.63
C PHE A 149 12.78 -4.07 6.62
N GLN A 150 14.03 -4.05 6.17
CA GLN A 150 14.90 -5.22 6.15
C GLN A 150 15.18 -5.74 7.56
N GLY A 151 15.43 -4.85 8.52
CA GLY A 151 15.58 -5.23 9.92
C GLY A 151 14.32 -5.90 10.49
N ARG A 152 13.13 -5.41 10.14
CA ARG A 152 11.87 -6.05 10.53
C ARG A 152 11.70 -7.41 9.86
N LEU A 153 11.98 -7.52 8.57
CA LEU A 153 11.90 -8.78 7.82
C LEU A 153 12.84 -9.84 8.42
N SER A 154 14.09 -9.47 8.72
CA SER A 154 15.06 -10.33 9.41
C SER A 154 14.52 -10.75 10.78
N ASN A 155 13.96 -9.84 11.57
CA ASN A 155 13.36 -10.17 12.86
C ASN A 155 12.17 -11.14 12.76
N LEU A 156 11.35 -11.00 11.71
CA LEU A 156 10.23 -11.89 11.42
C LEU A 156 10.71 -13.29 11.00
N GLN A 157 11.89 -13.41 10.38
CA GLN A 157 12.51 -14.67 9.98
C GLN A 157 13.32 -15.30 11.13
N GLU A 158 14.04 -14.50 11.92
CA GLU A 158 14.90 -14.93 13.04
C GLU A 158 14.14 -15.18 14.34
N GLY A 159 13.08 -14.40 14.61
CA GLY A 159 12.20 -14.58 15.77
C GLY A 159 11.54 -15.97 15.83
N VAL A 160 11.51 -16.65 14.69
CA VAL A 160 11.02 -18.01 14.42
C VAL A 160 12.02 -19.08 14.80
N SER A 161 13.31 -18.81 14.60
CA SER A 161 14.38 -19.78 14.83
C SER A 161 14.56 -20.08 16.32
N ARG A 162 14.07 -19.19 17.19
CA ARG A 162 13.98 -19.44 18.63
C ARG A 162 12.67 -20.18 18.90
N MET A 163 12.73 -21.45 19.33
CA MET A 163 11.62 -22.22 19.91
C MET A 163 11.04 -21.53 21.17
N ARG A 164 10.45 -20.35 21.03
CA ARG A 164 9.62 -19.72 22.04
C ARG A 164 8.22 -19.67 21.48
N HIS A 165 7.42 -20.64 21.90
CA HIS A 165 5.97 -20.77 21.68
C HIS A 165 5.16 -19.62 22.32
N SER A 166 5.74 -18.43 22.43
CA SER A 166 5.17 -17.29 23.09
C SER A 166 5.81 -16.02 22.52
N LEU A 167 5.29 -15.55 21.38
CA LEU A 167 5.59 -14.22 20.81
C LEU A 167 5.06 -13.07 21.69
N ILE A 168 4.79 -13.32 22.98
CA ILE A 168 3.96 -12.49 23.85
C ILE A 168 4.69 -11.18 24.26
N LYS A 169 6.00 -11.04 24.00
CA LYS A 169 6.78 -9.86 24.42
C LYS A 169 7.78 -9.32 23.41
N ASP A 170 7.93 -9.95 22.26
CA ASP A 170 9.09 -9.72 21.39
C ASP A 170 8.66 -8.87 20.19
N ALA A 171 9.51 -7.93 19.75
CA ALA A 171 9.28 -7.04 18.62
C ALA A 171 9.14 -7.76 17.25
N ASN A 172 9.04 -9.09 17.27
CA ASN A 172 9.17 -10.01 16.15
C ASN A 172 7.83 -10.67 15.77
N GLY A 173 6.74 -10.40 16.52
CA GLY A 173 5.39 -10.85 16.20
C GLY A 173 4.51 -9.75 15.57
N PRO A 174 3.23 -10.05 15.30
CA PRO A 174 2.28 -9.02 14.92
C PRO A 174 2.04 -8.08 16.11
N MET A 175 1.88 -6.79 15.82
CA MET A 175 1.85 -5.74 16.83
C MET A 175 0.51 -4.99 16.78
N THR A 176 0.07 -4.52 17.94
CA THR A 176 -1.06 -3.59 18.06
C THR A 176 -0.69 -2.20 17.56
N SER A 177 -1.69 -1.37 17.23
CA SER A 177 -1.48 0.04 16.87
C SER A 177 -0.65 0.81 17.91
N THR A 178 -0.86 0.55 19.20
CA THR A 178 -0.09 1.19 20.29
C THR A 178 1.38 0.76 20.29
N GLN A 179 1.66 -0.52 20.08
CA GLN A 179 3.02 -1.03 19.96
C GLN A 179 3.71 -0.45 18.72
N TRP A 180 3.00 -0.37 17.59
CA TRP A 180 3.50 0.26 16.37
C TRP A 180 3.89 1.71 16.59
N LYS A 181 2.98 2.51 17.15
CA LYS A 181 3.23 3.91 17.52
C LYS A 181 4.43 4.07 18.45
N ARG A 182 4.75 3.10 19.30
CA ARG A 182 5.94 3.15 20.16
C ARG A 182 7.22 2.78 19.39
N SER A 183 7.19 1.73 18.58
CA SER A 183 8.35 1.25 17.81
C SER A 183 8.76 2.20 16.67
N LEU A 184 7.83 3.00 16.17
CA LEU A 184 8.02 3.92 15.06
C LEU A 184 8.24 5.38 15.51
N LYS A 185 8.42 5.62 16.81
CA LYS A 185 8.80 6.93 17.36
C LYS A 185 10.26 7.22 17.04
N PHE A 186 10.48 7.68 15.82
CA PHE A 186 11.71 8.35 15.41
C PHE A 186 11.58 9.86 15.68
N GLN A 187 12.24 10.71 14.88
CA GLN A 187 12.28 12.15 15.12
C GLN A 187 10.88 12.78 14.94
N PRO A 188 10.28 13.39 15.99
CA PRO A 188 8.93 13.98 15.89
C PRO A 188 8.85 15.17 14.92
N ALA A 189 9.97 15.84 14.64
CA ALA A 189 10.05 16.95 13.70
C ALA A 189 9.65 16.56 12.26
N THR A 190 9.81 15.29 11.88
CA THR A 190 9.39 14.77 10.58
C THR A 190 7.90 14.99 10.30
N ASN A 191 7.05 14.79 11.31
CA ASN A 191 5.60 15.01 11.18
C ASN A 191 5.27 16.48 10.91
N LYS A 192 6.07 17.42 11.46
CA LYS A 192 5.90 18.85 11.20
C LYS A 192 6.28 19.19 9.76
N ILE A 193 7.38 18.62 9.27
CA ILE A 193 7.82 18.81 7.87
C ILE A 193 6.73 18.32 6.91
N MET A 194 6.21 17.10 7.11
CA MET A 194 5.18 16.55 6.24
C MET A 194 3.89 17.38 6.23
N ARG A 195 3.42 17.85 7.39
CA ARG A 195 2.26 18.75 7.47
C ARG A 195 2.49 20.05 6.71
N ASN A 196 3.68 20.64 6.84
CA ASN A 196 4.03 21.88 6.15
C ASN A 196 4.09 21.66 4.63
N ILE A 197 4.63 20.52 4.17
CA ILE A 197 4.66 20.16 2.76
C ILE A 197 3.23 20.01 2.22
N SER A 198 2.37 19.24 2.88
CA SER A 198 0.97 19.05 2.45
C SER A 198 0.21 20.38 2.40
N ALA A 199 0.39 21.26 3.38
CA ALA A 199 -0.23 22.59 3.38
C ALA A 199 0.25 23.44 2.20
N ALA A 200 1.57 23.50 1.97
CA ALA A 200 2.14 24.25 0.87
C ALA A 200 1.70 23.71 -0.51
N SER A 201 1.61 22.38 -0.66
CA SER A 201 1.10 21.73 -1.87
C SER A 201 -0.37 22.02 -2.12
N TYR A 202 -1.22 21.94 -1.08
CA TYR A 202 -2.63 22.30 -1.18
C TYR A 202 -2.82 23.77 -1.58
N ASP A 203 -2.10 24.69 -0.94
CA ASP A 203 -2.11 26.11 -1.28
C ASP A 203 -1.62 26.39 -2.70
N PHE A 204 -0.67 25.60 -3.20
CA PHE A 204 -0.22 25.69 -4.59
C PHE A 204 -1.33 25.23 -5.56
N MET A 205 -1.93 24.05 -5.34
CA MET A 205 -2.97 23.51 -6.22
C MET A 205 -4.22 24.40 -6.25
N THR A 206 -4.67 24.92 -5.12
CA THR A 206 -5.82 25.83 -5.03
C THR A 206 -5.58 27.15 -5.77
N ARG A 207 -4.36 27.70 -5.67
CA ARG A 207 -3.96 28.90 -6.44
C ARG A 207 -3.81 28.63 -7.94
N ALA A 208 -3.33 27.45 -8.32
CA ALA A 208 -3.24 27.06 -9.73
C ALA A 208 -4.63 26.85 -10.35
N SER A 209 -5.53 26.16 -9.63
CA SER A 209 -6.89 25.88 -10.08
C SER A 209 -7.78 27.13 -10.14
N SER A 210 -7.56 28.14 -9.30
CA SER A 210 -8.29 29.41 -9.41
C SER A 210 -7.85 30.23 -10.62
N LYS A 211 -6.57 30.12 -11.03
CA LYS A 211 -6.01 30.78 -12.22
C LYS A 211 -6.37 30.10 -13.53
N SER A 212 -6.66 28.79 -13.53
CA SER A 212 -7.06 28.04 -14.75
C SER A 212 -8.47 28.37 -15.25
N SER A 213 -9.17 29.31 -14.63
CA SER A 213 -10.42 29.90 -15.15
C SER A 213 -10.20 30.94 -16.26
N LEU A 214 -8.94 31.25 -16.62
CA LEU A 214 -8.62 32.12 -17.75
C LEU A 214 -7.61 31.44 -18.68
N THR A 215 -8.06 31.22 -19.92
CA THR A 215 -7.38 30.80 -21.16
C THR A 215 -7.14 29.29 -21.39
N PRO A 216 -7.62 28.74 -22.53
CA PRO A 216 -7.26 27.40 -22.98
C PRO A 216 -5.82 27.42 -23.51
N PHE A 217 -4.89 26.83 -22.77
CA PHE A 217 -3.57 26.54 -23.30
C PHE A 217 -3.67 25.32 -24.22
N LEU A 218 -3.62 25.57 -25.54
CA LEU A 218 -3.25 24.58 -26.54
C LEU A 218 -1.86 24.03 -26.14
N ILE A 219 -1.84 22.79 -25.68
CA ILE A 219 -0.60 22.02 -25.56
C ILE A 219 -0.18 21.66 -26.98
N HIS A 220 0.74 22.44 -27.56
CA HIS A 220 1.50 21.97 -28.71
C HIS A 220 2.37 20.81 -28.24
N THR A 221 1.97 19.59 -28.62
CA THR A 221 2.82 18.40 -28.53
C THR A 221 4.06 18.63 -29.40
N TYR A 222 5.22 18.64 -28.76
CA TYR A 222 6.52 18.65 -29.44
C TYR A 222 6.72 17.26 -30.08
N GLU A 223 6.73 17.21 -31.41
CA GLU A 223 7.18 16.05 -32.18
C GLU A 223 8.69 15.83 -31.94
N PHE A 224 9.07 14.72 -31.32
CA PHE A 224 10.45 14.24 -31.36
C PHE A 224 10.67 13.47 -32.67
N GLY A 225 11.18 14.17 -33.68
CA GLY A 225 11.78 13.56 -34.86
C GLY A 225 13.21 13.09 -34.58
N VAL A 226 13.44 11.79 -34.60
CA VAL A 226 14.79 11.20 -34.63
C VAL A 226 15.22 11.06 -36.08
N VAL A 227 16.14 11.92 -36.53
CA VAL A 227 16.81 11.80 -37.83
C VAL A 227 18.02 10.91 -37.67
N TRP A 228 18.05 9.79 -38.39
CA TRP A 228 19.27 9.02 -38.64
C TRP A 228 19.94 9.57 -39.90
N THR A 229 21.18 10.04 -39.81
CA THR A 229 22.04 10.24 -40.99
C THR A 229 23.10 9.16 -41.01
N GLN A 230 23.07 8.39 -42.09
CA GLN A 230 24.05 7.40 -42.48
C GLN A 230 25.08 8.09 -43.39
N THR A 231 26.37 7.97 -43.06
CA THR A 231 27.49 8.24 -43.98
C THR A 231 28.09 6.92 -44.44
#